data_AF-A0AAD2FPP6-F1
#
_entry.id   AF-A0AAD2FPP6-F1
#
_cell.length_a   1.000
_cell.length_b   1.000
_cell.length_c   1.000
_cell.angle_alpha   90.00
_cell.angle_beta   90.00
_cell.angle_gamma   90.00
#
_symmetry.space_group_name_H-M   'P 1'
#
loop_
_entity.id
_entity.type
_entity.pdbx_description
1 polymer ?
#
loop_
_entity_poly.entity_id
_entity_poly.type
_entity_poly.pdbx_seq_one_letter_code
_entity_poly.pdbx_strand_id
1 'polypeptide(L)'
;MTPTQVIALNNCAVALIKQQHYRDAIVAAASALKQYREFQRAHHQTEEVQQQRATTTNCHEGDSIDQYMMQSDISEPSFNASTGEFVYQRGIFIPPNAYETINIAAILIFNSALSHQLLARQHPKTPVPQSILLKAQRLYQLAYDLQDNEDNILFKFAVINNTAVIYRAVGNHTMSKECLDFLVSLLMMFVDRGCSVQLQHVRGFLANLDSNTQSAPAA
;
A
#
# COMPACT_ATOMS: atom_id res chain seq x y z
N MET A 1 17.58 19.24 -6.68
CA MET A 1 17.55 17.82 -6.27
C MET A 1 16.56 17.11 -7.18
N THR A 2 16.88 15.93 -7.75
CA THR A 2 16.06 15.37 -8.84
C THR A 2 15.04 14.34 -8.33
N PRO A 3 13.79 14.35 -8.85
CA PRO A 3 12.79 13.30 -8.63
C PRO A 3 13.30 11.86 -8.85
N THR A 4 14.31 11.71 -9.71
CA THR A 4 15.02 10.44 -9.99
C THR A 4 15.59 9.78 -8.74
N GLN A 5 16.11 10.56 -7.79
CA GLN A 5 16.70 9.99 -6.57
C GLN A 5 15.64 9.40 -5.63
N VAL A 6 14.48 10.06 -5.52
CA VAL A 6 13.33 9.56 -4.72
C VAL A 6 12.84 8.22 -5.27
N ILE A 7 12.66 8.14 -6.60
CA ILE A 7 12.22 6.91 -7.28
C ILE A 7 13.25 5.79 -7.11
N ALA A 8 14.54 6.09 -7.28
CA ALA A 8 15.61 5.11 -7.09
C ALA A 8 15.62 4.53 -5.67
N LEU A 9 15.45 5.38 -4.64
CA LEU A 9 15.38 4.93 -3.25
C LEU A 9 14.14 4.08 -2.97
N ASN A 10 12.98 4.46 -3.52
CA ASN A 10 11.78 3.64 -3.43
C ASN A 10 11.99 2.25 -4.06
N ASN A 11 12.51 2.21 -5.28
CA ASN A 11 12.70 0.96 -6.00
C ASN A 11 13.78 0.08 -5.34
N CYS A 12 14.77 0.70 -4.69
CA CYS A 12 15.68 0.01 -3.79
C CYS A 12 14.95 -0.64 -2.60
N ALA A 13 14.03 0.09 -1.94
CA ALA A 13 13.19 -0.48 -0.88
C ALA A 13 12.35 -1.66 -1.38
N VAL A 14 11.77 -1.57 -2.57
CA VAL A 14 11.02 -2.66 -3.21
C VAL A 14 11.91 -3.89 -3.45
N ALA A 15 13.14 -3.70 -3.94
CA ALA A 15 14.09 -4.79 -4.13
C ALA A 15 14.48 -5.45 -2.79
N LEU A 16 14.68 -4.65 -1.74
CA LEU A 16 14.98 -5.14 -0.39
C LEU A 16 13.80 -5.91 0.23
N ILE A 17 12.55 -5.47 0.00
CA ILE A 17 11.35 -6.23 0.37
C ILE A 17 11.36 -7.61 -0.30
N LYS A 18 11.64 -7.69 -1.60
CA LYS A 18 11.72 -8.96 -2.34
C LYS A 18 12.81 -9.90 -1.77
N GLN A 19 13.90 -9.33 -1.28
CA GLN A 19 15.01 -10.05 -0.64
C GLN A 19 14.78 -10.35 0.85
N GLN A 20 13.61 -9.98 1.41
CA GLN A 20 13.28 -10.11 2.84
C GLN A 20 14.22 -9.32 3.79
N HIS A 21 14.90 -8.31 3.27
CA HIS A 21 15.76 -7.40 4.02
C HIS A 21 14.92 -6.21 4.54
N TYR A 22 13.93 -6.49 5.39
CA TYR A 22 12.91 -5.50 5.76
C TYR A 22 13.46 -4.31 6.55
N ARG A 23 14.52 -4.49 7.35
CA ARG A 23 15.16 -3.38 8.06
C ARG A 23 15.77 -2.37 7.09
N ASP A 24 16.49 -2.85 6.09
CA ASP A 24 17.10 -2.01 5.08
C ASP A 24 16.03 -1.36 4.18
N ALA A 25 14.96 -2.10 3.87
CA ALA A 25 13.81 -1.55 3.15
C ALA A 25 13.17 -0.36 3.88
N ILE A 26 13.04 -0.43 5.22
CA ILE A 26 12.55 0.70 6.03
C ILE A 26 13.48 1.91 5.90
N VAL A 27 14.80 1.72 5.94
CA VAL A 27 15.78 2.81 5.82
C VAL A 27 15.72 3.46 4.43
N ALA A 28 15.64 2.64 3.37
CA ALA A 28 15.51 3.12 1.99
C ALA A 28 14.19 3.90 1.79
N ALA A 29 13.05 3.36 2.25
CA ALA A 29 11.75 4.02 2.15
C ALA A 29 11.69 5.32 2.96
N ALA A 30 12.26 5.35 4.17
CA ALA A 30 12.34 6.56 4.98
C ALA A 30 13.22 7.64 4.32
N SER A 31 14.31 7.22 3.68
CA SER A 31 15.18 8.12 2.92
C SER A 31 14.43 8.70 1.71
N ALA A 32 13.68 7.88 0.97
CA ALA A 32 12.85 8.35 -0.15
C ALA A 32 11.82 9.40 0.32
N LEU A 33 11.13 9.14 1.43
CA LEU A 33 10.15 10.08 2.01
C LEU A 33 10.78 11.40 2.45
N LYS A 34 11.96 11.33 3.10
CA LYS A 34 12.69 12.54 3.51
C LYS A 34 13.04 13.40 2.29
N GLN A 35 13.61 12.79 1.26
CA GLN A 35 14.00 13.49 0.04
C GLN A 35 12.78 14.04 -0.72
N TYR A 36 11.68 13.29 -0.78
CA TYR A 36 10.44 13.75 -1.39
C TYR A 36 9.90 15.00 -0.67
N ARG A 37 9.93 15.01 0.66
CA ARG A 37 9.51 16.18 1.46
C ARG A 37 10.41 17.39 1.24
N GLU A 38 11.73 17.19 1.15
CA GLU A 38 12.68 18.26 0.85
C GLU A 38 12.45 18.83 -0.57
N PHE A 39 12.20 17.96 -1.54
CA PHE A 39 11.85 18.33 -2.90
C PHE A 39 10.56 19.17 -2.96
N GLN A 40 9.48 18.71 -2.31
CA GLN A 40 8.21 19.46 -2.29
C GLN A 40 8.37 20.85 -1.66
N ARG A 41 9.14 20.98 -0.57
CA ARG A 41 9.40 22.27 0.08
C ARG A 41 10.15 23.25 -0.84
N ALA A 42 11.14 22.76 -1.57
CA ALA A 42 11.90 23.58 -2.51
C ALA A 42 11.02 24.08 -3.68
N HIS A 43 10.06 23.25 -4.14
CA HIS A 43 9.13 23.62 -5.20
C HIS A 43 8.07 24.64 -4.74
N HIS A 44 7.46 24.45 -3.56
CA HIS A 44 6.50 25.43 -3.04
C HIS A 44 7.11 26.82 -2.78
N GLN A 45 8.38 26.89 -2.37
CA GLN A 45 9.09 28.18 -2.22
C GLN A 45 9.35 28.90 -3.55
N THR A 46 9.33 28.17 -4.67
CA THR A 46 9.56 28.73 -6.01
C THR A 46 8.24 29.20 -6.65
N GLU A 47 7.13 28.52 -6.36
CA GLU A 47 5.80 28.85 -6.89
C GLU A 47 5.14 30.07 -6.22
N GLU A 48 5.48 30.39 -4.96
CA GLU A 48 5.00 31.61 -4.29
C GLU A 48 5.54 32.91 -4.93
N VAL A 49 6.57 32.85 -5.79
CA VAL A 49 7.12 34.01 -6.51
C VAL A 49 6.50 34.20 -7.91
N GLN A 50 5.71 33.25 -8.40
CA GLN A 50 5.09 33.30 -9.74
C GLN A 50 3.61 32.92 -9.71
N GLN A 51 2.83 33.59 -8.84
CA GLN A 51 1.38 33.47 -8.86
C GLN A 51 0.78 34.40 -9.94
N GLN A 52 0.82 33.96 -11.20
CA GLN A 52 -0.13 34.30 -12.27
C GLN A 52 0.30 33.66 -13.61
N ARG A 53 -0.10 32.40 -13.86
CA ARG A 53 -0.64 31.92 -15.17
C ARG A 53 -0.90 30.41 -15.19
N ALA A 54 -2.09 30.06 -15.70
CA ALA A 54 -2.57 28.74 -16.16
C ALA A 54 -2.78 27.71 -15.02
N THR A 55 -3.99 27.30 -14.59
CA THR A 55 -5.16 26.75 -15.30
C THR A 55 -4.84 25.67 -16.35
N THR A 56 -5.45 24.50 -16.13
CA THR A 56 -5.50 23.25 -16.91
C THR A 56 -4.24 22.39 -16.93
N THR A 57 -4.05 21.59 -15.88
CA THR A 57 -3.33 20.31 -15.97
C THR A 57 -4.27 19.29 -16.61
N ASN A 58 -3.98 18.92 -17.85
CA ASN A 58 -4.55 17.74 -18.50
C ASN A 58 -4.18 16.51 -17.68
N CYS A 59 -5.16 15.88 -17.03
CA CYS A 59 -4.99 14.61 -16.36
C CYS A 59 -4.61 13.56 -17.41
N HIS A 60 -3.35 13.11 -17.44
CA HIS A 60 -2.98 11.94 -18.22
C HIS A 60 -3.72 10.71 -17.64
N GLU A 61 -4.58 10.10 -18.45
CA GLU A 61 -5.35 8.87 -18.15
C GLU A 61 -4.48 7.60 -17.91
N GLY A 62 -3.17 7.75 -17.64
CA GLY A 62 -2.20 6.63 -17.61
C GLY A 62 -1.43 6.41 -16.31
N ASP A 63 -1.74 7.17 -15.25
CA ASP A 63 -0.85 7.33 -14.09
C ASP A 63 -1.49 6.85 -12.76
N SER A 64 -2.23 5.74 -12.83
CA SER A 64 -2.84 5.10 -11.65
C SER A 64 -1.82 4.25 -10.88
N ILE A 65 -1.96 4.19 -9.55
CA ILE A 65 -1.13 3.32 -8.70
C ILE A 65 -1.37 1.86 -9.09
N ASP A 66 -2.61 1.52 -9.42
CA ASP A 66 -3.02 0.18 -9.83
C ASP A 66 -2.21 -0.31 -11.04
N GLN A 67 -1.90 0.56 -12.00
CA GLN A 67 -1.06 0.20 -13.14
C GLN A 67 0.34 -0.25 -12.70
N TYR A 68 0.95 0.45 -11.74
CA TYR A 68 2.24 0.05 -11.18
C TYR A 68 2.17 -1.26 -10.38
N MET A 69 1.05 -1.49 -9.69
CA MET A 69 0.80 -2.74 -8.97
C MET A 69 0.63 -3.93 -9.93
N MET A 70 -0.02 -3.73 -11.07
CA MET A 70 -0.25 -4.76 -12.10
C MET A 70 1.01 -5.08 -12.91
N GLN A 71 1.90 -4.10 -13.15
CA GLN A 71 3.16 -4.30 -13.89
C GLN A 71 4.19 -5.13 -13.11
N SER A 72 4.00 -5.30 -11.81
CA SER A 72 4.91 -6.08 -10.99
C SER A 72 4.65 -7.58 -11.25
N ASP A 73 5.65 -8.34 -11.73
CA ASP A 73 5.59 -9.77 -12.10
C ASP A 73 4.61 -10.60 -11.25
N ILE A 74 3.59 -11.21 -11.85
CA ILE A 74 2.56 -12.01 -11.17
C ILE A 74 3.19 -13.31 -10.66
N SER A 75 3.98 -13.25 -9.60
CA SER A 75 4.34 -14.42 -8.80
C SER A 75 3.20 -14.66 -7.81
N GLU A 76 2.85 -15.94 -7.66
CA GLU A 76 1.69 -16.44 -6.92
C GLU A 76 1.45 -15.75 -5.56
N PRO A 77 0.18 -15.55 -5.16
CA PRO A 77 -0.14 -15.06 -3.84
C PRO A 77 0.51 -15.95 -2.76
N SER A 78 1.39 -15.38 -1.95
CA SER A 78 2.01 -16.09 -0.83
C SER A 78 0.98 -16.30 0.28
N PHE A 79 0.19 -17.36 0.17
CA PHE A 79 -0.75 -17.77 1.21
C PHE A 79 0.04 -18.29 2.41
N ASN A 80 -0.17 -17.71 3.60
CA ASN A 80 0.43 -18.26 4.80
C ASN A 80 -0.43 -19.43 5.29
N ALA A 81 -0.08 -20.65 4.89
CA ALA A 81 -0.78 -21.87 5.29
C ALA A 81 -0.90 -22.04 6.82
N SER A 82 -0.01 -21.41 7.60
CA SER A 82 -0.02 -21.51 9.06
C SER A 82 -1.06 -20.62 9.76
N THR A 83 -1.40 -19.46 9.18
CA THR A 83 -2.36 -18.52 9.79
C THR A 83 -3.68 -18.44 9.02
N GLY A 84 -3.73 -18.98 7.80
CA GLY A 84 -4.88 -18.81 6.91
C GLY A 84 -5.07 -17.35 6.44
N GLU A 85 -4.09 -16.48 6.69
CA GLU A 85 -4.19 -15.04 6.43
C GLU A 85 -3.39 -14.64 5.20
N PHE A 86 -4.06 -13.91 4.31
CA PHE A 86 -3.45 -13.26 3.17
C PHE A 86 -2.99 -11.84 3.54
N VAL A 87 -1.73 -11.52 3.22
CA VAL A 87 -1.25 -10.13 3.25
C VAL A 87 -0.66 -9.84 1.89
N TYR A 88 -0.94 -8.66 1.37
CA TYR A 88 -0.28 -8.18 0.19
C TYR A 88 1.17 -7.82 0.55
N GLN A 89 2.13 -8.58 0.01
CA GLN A 89 3.55 -8.52 0.43
C GLN A 89 4.45 -7.77 -0.56
N ARG A 90 3.87 -7.16 -1.60
CA ARG A 90 4.63 -6.68 -2.76
C ARG A 90 4.84 -5.17 -2.68
N GLY A 91 6.09 -4.73 -2.71
CA GLY A 91 6.37 -3.30 -2.87
C GLY A 91 5.93 -2.80 -4.25
N ILE A 92 5.44 -1.57 -4.32
CA ILE A 92 5.03 -0.92 -5.56
C ILE A 92 6.24 -0.23 -6.18
N PHE A 93 6.66 -0.73 -7.34
CA PHE A 93 7.75 -0.16 -8.13
C PHE A 93 7.27 1.08 -8.89
N ILE A 94 8.07 2.15 -8.88
CA ILE A 94 7.75 3.38 -9.63
C ILE A 94 8.64 3.42 -10.88
N PRO A 95 8.08 3.47 -12.09
CA PRO A 95 8.88 3.62 -13.31
C PRO A 95 9.77 4.88 -13.28
N PRO A 96 11.01 4.82 -13.79
CA PRO A 96 11.92 5.98 -13.82
C PRO A 96 11.45 7.16 -14.68
N ASN A 97 10.28 7.12 -15.29
CA ASN A 97 9.67 8.20 -16.06
C ASN A 97 8.38 8.76 -15.43
N ALA A 98 7.95 8.20 -14.29
CA ALA A 98 6.70 8.54 -13.61
C ALA A 98 6.80 9.81 -12.72
N TYR A 99 7.56 10.81 -13.14
CA TYR A 99 7.94 11.95 -12.30
C TYR A 99 6.81 12.93 -11.99
N GLU A 100 5.79 12.97 -12.84
CA GLU A 100 4.66 13.90 -12.72
C GLU A 100 3.46 13.27 -12.00
N THR A 101 3.61 12.02 -11.53
CA THR A 101 2.51 11.30 -10.89
C THR A 101 2.14 11.93 -9.55
N ILE A 102 0.89 12.36 -9.40
CA ILE A 102 0.31 12.88 -8.14
C ILE A 102 0.39 11.86 -6.99
N ASN A 103 0.65 10.59 -7.30
CA ASN A 103 0.54 9.46 -6.37
C ASN A 103 1.87 9.01 -5.73
N ILE A 104 3.01 9.68 -6.01
CA ILE A 104 4.32 9.24 -5.48
C ILE A 104 4.29 9.16 -3.94
N ALA A 105 3.74 10.15 -3.26
CA ALA A 105 3.68 10.18 -1.79
C ALA A 105 2.98 8.94 -1.22
N ALA A 106 1.81 8.59 -1.76
CA ALA A 106 1.02 7.43 -1.33
C ALA A 106 1.82 6.12 -1.50
N ILE A 107 2.51 5.96 -2.64
CA ILE A 107 3.36 4.78 -2.92
C ILE A 107 4.52 4.68 -1.93
N LEU A 108 5.23 5.77 -1.66
CA LEU A 108 6.36 5.77 -0.73
C LEU A 108 5.91 5.39 0.69
N ILE A 109 4.79 5.93 1.13
CA ILE A 109 4.22 5.67 2.47
C ILE A 109 3.73 4.22 2.55
N PHE A 110 3.06 3.73 1.51
CA PHE A 110 2.64 2.33 1.41
C PHE A 110 3.83 1.37 1.53
N ASN A 111 4.89 1.57 0.75
CA ASN A 111 6.08 0.70 0.80
C ASN A 111 6.78 0.76 2.17
N SER A 112 6.73 1.92 2.84
CA SER A 112 7.19 2.06 4.22
C SER A 112 6.32 1.26 5.20
N ALA A 113 4.99 1.36 5.10
CA ALA A 113 4.03 0.61 5.92
C ALA A 113 4.25 -0.90 5.76
N LEU A 114 4.36 -1.34 4.52
CA LEU A 114 4.59 -2.73 4.14
C LEU A 114 5.88 -3.27 4.75
N SER A 115 6.98 -2.53 4.66
CA SER A 115 8.27 -2.94 5.24
C SER A 115 8.19 -3.14 6.76
N HIS A 116 7.45 -2.27 7.47
CA HIS A 116 7.23 -2.44 8.92
C HIS A 116 6.38 -3.68 9.22
N GLN A 117 5.29 -3.91 8.48
CA GLN A 117 4.43 -5.07 8.68
C GLN A 117 5.18 -6.38 8.40
N LEU A 118 5.97 -6.45 7.33
CA LEU A 118 6.74 -7.65 6.99
C LEU A 118 7.87 -7.90 8.00
N LEU A 119 8.54 -6.85 8.48
CA LEU A 119 9.51 -6.96 9.58
C LEU A 119 8.87 -7.55 10.84
N ALA A 120 7.68 -7.05 11.21
CA ALA A 120 6.92 -7.55 12.34
C ALA A 120 6.58 -9.05 12.21
N ARG A 121 6.44 -9.57 10.98
CA ARG A 121 6.11 -10.97 10.71
C ARG A 121 7.31 -11.90 10.55
N GLN A 122 8.52 -11.37 10.38
CA GLN A 122 9.72 -12.17 10.08
C GLN A 122 10.07 -13.17 11.19
N HIS A 123 9.61 -12.93 12.43
CA HIS A 123 9.92 -13.77 13.59
C HIS A 123 8.65 -14.24 14.32
N PRO A 124 7.97 -15.30 13.83
CA PRO A 124 6.71 -15.78 14.42
C PRO A 124 6.85 -16.34 15.84
N LYS A 125 8.07 -16.63 16.30
CA LYS A 125 8.35 -17.19 17.63
C LYS A 125 8.65 -16.14 18.70
N THR A 126 8.86 -14.89 18.31
CA THR A 126 9.11 -13.77 19.24
C THR A 126 7.87 -12.89 19.31
N PRO A 127 7.53 -12.33 20.49
CA PRO A 127 6.46 -11.36 20.59
C PRO A 127 6.74 -10.23 19.61
N VAL A 128 5.84 -10.06 18.64
CA VAL A 128 5.95 -8.97 17.67
C VAL A 128 5.85 -7.66 18.43
N PRO A 129 6.80 -6.73 18.28
CA PRO A 129 6.67 -5.42 18.92
C PRO A 129 5.43 -4.72 18.39
N GLN A 130 4.40 -4.59 19.24
CA GLN A 130 3.13 -3.95 18.89
C GLN A 130 3.34 -2.54 18.31
N SER A 131 4.40 -1.85 18.75
CA SER A 131 4.80 -0.54 18.23
C SER A 131 5.12 -0.54 16.73
N ILE A 132 5.69 -1.63 16.17
CA ILE A 132 5.98 -1.75 14.74
C ILE A 132 4.69 -1.92 13.95
N LEU A 133 3.76 -2.75 14.43
CA LEU A 133 2.45 -2.96 13.81
C LEU A 133 1.61 -1.68 13.83
N LEU A 134 1.57 -0.96 14.95
CA LEU A 134 0.88 0.32 15.06
C LEU A 134 1.49 1.39 14.14
N LYS A 135 2.80 1.36 13.94
CA LYS A 135 3.46 2.24 12.97
C LYS A 135 3.08 1.90 11.53
N ALA A 136 3.07 0.61 11.17
CA ALA A 136 2.60 0.17 9.86
C ALA A 136 1.14 0.60 9.62
N GLN A 137 0.26 0.41 10.60
CA GLN A 137 -1.14 0.83 10.53
C GLN A 137 -1.31 2.33 10.25
N ARG A 138 -0.62 3.19 11.00
CA ARG A 138 -0.67 4.66 10.79
C ARG A 138 -0.20 5.06 9.41
N LEU A 139 0.83 4.39 8.90
CA LEU A 139 1.34 4.64 7.55
C LEU A 139 0.33 4.17 6.49
N TYR A 140 -0.31 3.02 6.66
CA TYR A 140 -1.37 2.58 5.75
C TYR A 140 -2.54 3.56 5.70
N GLN A 141 -2.99 4.04 6.86
CA GLN A 141 -4.04 5.06 6.92
C GLN A 141 -3.63 6.34 6.17
N LEU A 142 -2.41 6.84 6.43
CA LEU A 142 -1.91 8.02 5.72
C LEU A 142 -1.80 7.78 4.20
N ALA A 143 -1.40 6.59 3.77
CA ALA A 143 -1.32 6.24 2.36
C ALA A 143 -2.70 6.21 1.70
N TYR A 144 -3.73 5.75 2.43
CA TYR A 144 -5.12 5.78 2.00
C TYR A 144 -5.64 7.21 1.87
N ASP A 145 -5.41 8.05 2.88
CA ASP A 145 -5.91 9.43 2.93
C ASP A 145 -5.30 10.34 1.85
N LEU A 146 -4.07 10.04 1.41
CA LEU A 146 -3.41 10.77 0.31
C LEU A 146 -3.92 10.40 -1.08
N GLN A 147 -4.80 9.41 -1.15
CA GLN A 147 -5.22 8.81 -2.39
C GLN A 147 -6.69 9.20 -2.65
N ASP A 148 -6.90 10.31 -3.37
CA ASP A 148 -8.24 10.86 -3.65
C ASP A 148 -8.90 10.26 -4.92
N ASN A 149 -8.11 9.60 -5.76
CA ASN A 149 -8.60 8.98 -7.00
C ASN A 149 -9.46 7.72 -6.71
N GLU A 150 -10.71 7.70 -7.16
CA GLU A 150 -11.58 6.54 -7.01
C GLU A 150 -11.06 5.27 -7.72
N ASP A 151 -10.22 5.44 -8.74
CA ASP A 151 -9.78 4.39 -9.67
C ASP A 151 -8.60 3.55 -9.17
N ASN A 152 -7.96 3.90 -8.05
CA ASN A 152 -6.87 3.12 -7.46
C ASN A 152 -7.40 1.99 -6.56
N ILE A 153 -8.17 1.11 -7.19
CA ILE A 153 -8.92 0.02 -6.59
C ILE A 153 -8.00 -0.97 -5.88
N LEU A 154 -7.02 -1.52 -6.61
CA LEU A 154 -6.09 -2.53 -6.10
C LEU A 154 -5.28 -1.97 -4.94
N PHE A 155 -4.88 -0.71 -5.03
CA PHE A 155 -4.21 -0.02 -3.94
C PHE A 155 -5.08 0.04 -2.68
N LYS A 156 -6.34 0.48 -2.80
CA LYS A 156 -7.29 0.50 -1.67
C LYS A 156 -7.47 -0.89 -1.07
N PHE A 157 -7.66 -1.92 -1.90
CA PHE A 157 -7.75 -3.30 -1.45
C PHE A 157 -6.53 -3.74 -0.65
N ALA A 158 -5.32 -3.48 -1.18
CA ALA A 158 -4.08 -3.83 -0.50
C ALA A 158 -3.95 -3.14 0.86
N VAL A 159 -4.24 -1.84 0.92
CA VAL A 159 -4.18 -1.05 2.15
C VAL A 159 -5.18 -1.56 3.19
N ILE A 160 -6.46 -1.70 2.83
CA ILE A 160 -7.51 -2.10 3.76
C ILE A 160 -7.29 -3.53 4.25
N ASN A 161 -6.92 -4.46 3.35
CA ASN A 161 -6.63 -5.84 3.73
C ASN A 161 -5.47 -5.94 4.71
N ASN A 162 -4.37 -5.25 4.41
CA ASN A 162 -3.19 -5.28 5.27
C ASN A 162 -3.47 -4.63 6.63
N THR A 163 -4.28 -3.58 6.66
CA THR A 163 -4.81 -2.96 7.89
C THR A 163 -5.67 -3.95 8.70
N ALA A 164 -6.57 -4.69 8.05
CA ALA A 164 -7.42 -5.69 8.70
C ALA A 164 -6.59 -6.78 9.41
N VAL A 165 -5.52 -7.26 8.76
CA VAL A 165 -4.59 -8.22 9.35
C VAL A 165 -3.84 -7.62 10.55
N ILE A 166 -3.43 -6.35 10.47
CA ILE A 166 -2.81 -5.68 11.62
C ILE A 166 -3.78 -5.56 12.79
N TYR A 167 -5.03 -5.14 12.56
CA TYR A 167 -6.05 -5.04 13.61
C TYR A 167 -6.23 -6.37 14.35
N ARG A 168 -6.31 -7.48 13.60
CA ARG A 168 -6.41 -8.81 14.17
C ARG A 168 -5.16 -9.18 14.98
N ALA A 169 -3.97 -8.91 14.45
CA ALA A 169 -2.70 -9.19 15.13
C ALA A 169 -2.52 -8.41 16.44
N VAL A 170 -3.15 -7.23 16.58
CA VAL A 170 -3.15 -6.46 17.83
C VAL A 170 -4.36 -6.74 18.73
N GLY A 171 -5.16 -7.76 18.41
CA GLY A 171 -6.33 -8.20 19.20
C GLY A 171 -7.60 -7.36 19.00
N ASN A 172 -7.61 -6.42 18.04
CA ASN A 172 -8.78 -5.61 17.73
C ASN A 172 -9.62 -6.27 16.62
N HIS A 173 -10.32 -7.34 16.98
CA HIS A 173 -11.12 -8.13 16.04
C HIS A 173 -12.30 -7.35 15.43
N THR A 174 -12.86 -6.39 16.18
CA THR A 174 -13.98 -5.55 15.69
C THR A 174 -13.55 -4.71 14.50
N MET A 175 -12.46 -3.94 14.63
CA MET A 175 -11.96 -3.11 13.53
C MET A 175 -11.44 -3.94 12.36
N SER A 176 -10.86 -5.12 12.66
CA SER A 176 -10.48 -6.07 11.60
C SER A 176 -11.69 -6.49 10.77
N LYS A 177 -12.81 -6.83 11.44
CA LYS A 177 -14.06 -7.18 10.77
C LYS A 177 -14.62 -6.01 9.96
N GLU A 178 -14.64 -4.79 10.51
CA GLU A 178 -15.12 -3.60 9.78
C GLU A 178 -14.32 -3.35 8.50
N CYS A 179 -12.99 -3.51 8.53
CA CYS A 179 -12.17 -3.43 7.32
C CYS A 179 -12.55 -4.50 6.28
N LEU A 180 -12.81 -5.74 6.71
CA LEU A 180 -13.18 -6.84 5.82
C LEU A 180 -14.60 -6.65 5.24
N ASP A 181 -15.55 -6.20 6.05
CA ASP A 181 -16.92 -5.87 5.59
C ASP A 181 -16.88 -4.72 4.56
N PHE A 182 -15.97 -3.75 4.76
CA PHE A 182 -15.73 -2.69 3.78
C PHE A 182 -15.13 -3.22 2.48
N LEU A 183 -14.18 -4.16 2.54
CA LEU A 183 -13.64 -4.82 1.34
C LEU A 183 -14.71 -5.57 0.55
N VAL A 184 -15.67 -6.22 1.22
CA VAL A 184 -16.80 -6.89 0.57
C VAL A 184 -17.68 -5.87 -0.16
N SER A 185 -18.01 -4.76 0.51
CA SER A 185 -18.81 -3.69 -0.08
C SER A 185 -18.12 -3.10 -1.32
N LEU A 186 -16.80 -2.89 -1.21
CA LEU A 186 -15.95 -2.39 -2.27
C LEU A 186 -15.90 -3.39 -3.45
N LEU A 187 -15.80 -4.69 -3.18
CA LEU A 187 -15.83 -5.75 -4.18
C LEU A 187 -17.16 -5.76 -4.96
N MET A 188 -18.29 -5.68 -4.25
CA MET A 188 -19.62 -5.69 -4.87
C MET A 188 -19.79 -4.52 -5.81
N MET A 189 -19.41 -3.31 -5.38
CA MET A 189 -19.42 -2.12 -6.22
C MET A 189 -18.59 -2.30 -7.51
N PHE A 190 -17.47 -3.02 -7.46
CA PHE A 190 -16.64 -3.25 -8.65
C PHE A 190 -17.17 -4.34 -9.57
N VAL A 191 -17.80 -5.37 -9.03
CA VAL A 191 -18.51 -6.37 -9.84
C VAL A 191 -19.62 -5.67 -10.62
N ASP A 192 -20.39 -4.79 -9.98
CA ASP A 192 -21.46 -4.02 -10.62
C ASP A 192 -20.94 -3.07 -11.73
N ARG A 193 -19.72 -2.53 -11.57
CA ARG A 193 -19.06 -1.68 -12.58
C ARG A 193 -18.35 -2.47 -13.71
N GLY A 194 -18.26 -3.79 -13.63
CA GLY A 194 -17.64 -4.63 -14.67
C GLY A 194 -16.10 -4.60 -14.71
N CYS A 195 -15.42 -4.25 -13.61
CA CYS A 195 -13.95 -4.12 -13.53
C CYS A 195 -13.21 -5.47 -13.49
N SER A 196 -13.34 -6.28 -14.54
CA SER A 196 -12.89 -7.68 -14.59
C SER A 196 -11.37 -7.89 -14.48
N VAL A 197 -10.54 -6.94 -14.94
CA VAL A 197 -9.07 -7.05 -14.94
C VAL A 197 -8.53 -6.95 -13.51
N GLN A 198 -8.95 -5.93 -12.76
CA GLN A 198 -8.56 -5.73 -11.37
C GLN A 198 -9.04 -6.88 -10.47
N LEU A 199 -10.23 -7.42 -10.73
CA LEU A 199 -10.80 -8.54 -9.95
C LEU A 199 -9.90 -9.79 -9.93
N GLN A 200 -9.10 -10.04 -10.97
CA GLN A 200 -8.16 -11.17 -10.97
C GLN A 200 -7.05 -11.00 -9.92
N HIS A 201 -6.59 -9.76 -9.72
CA HIS A 201 -5.58 -9.41 -8.73
C HIS A 201 -6.13 -9.36 -7.30
N VAL A 202 -7.46 -9.35 -7.15
CA VAL A 202 -8.11 -9.23 -5.84
C VAL A 202 -8.36 -10.58 -5.17
N ARG A 203 -8.23 -11.69 -5.91
CA ARG A 203 -8.54 -13.05 -5.41
C ARG A 203 -7.84 -13.43 -4.11
N GLY A 204 -6.59 -13.02 -3.94
CA GLY A 204 -5.84 -13.29 -2.71
C GLY A 204 -6.49 -12.70 -1.46
N PHE A 205 -7.08 -11.51 -1.57
CA PHE A 205 -7.74 -10.82 -0.46
C PHE A 205 -8.99 -11.56 0.05
N LEU A 206 -9.64 -12.34 -0.82
CA LEU A 206 -10.83 -13.10 -0.46
C LEU A 206 -10.56 -14.17 0.60
N ALA A 207 -9.33 -14.69 0.68
CA ALA A 207 -9.00 -15.70 1.67
C ALA A 207 -9.13 -15.20 3.13
N ASN A 208 -9.02 -13.88 3.35
CA ASN A 208 -9.27 -13.27 4.65
C ASN A 208 -10.75 -13.11 4.99
N LEU A 209 -11.63 -13.14 3.98
CA LEU A 209 -13.08 -13.09 4.15
C LEU A 209 -13.61 -14.45 4.61
N ASP A 210 -13.12 -15.53 3.99
CA ASP A 210 -13.55 -16.90 4.29
C ASP A 210 -13.20 -17.30 5.72
N SER A 211 -12.03 -16.90 6.21
CA SER A 211 -11.57 -17.20 7.57
C SER A 211 -12.41 -16.55 8.68
N ASN A 212 -13.23 -15.54 8.39
CA ASN A 212 -14.15 -14.94 9.36
C ASN A 212 -15.45 -15.77 9.54
N THR A 213 -15.85 -16.56 8.54
CA THR A 213 -17.12 -17.32 8.58
C THR A 213 -17.06 -18.60 9.44
N GLN A 214 -15.86 -19.11 9.76
CA GLN A 214 -15.71 -20.32 10.57
C GLN A 214 -15.81 -20.10 12.08
N SER A 215 -16.08 -18.87 12.54
CA SER A 215 -16.16 -18.52 13.97
C SER A 215 -17.58 -18.50 14.55
N ALA A 216 -18.59 -19.00 13.83
CA ALA A 216 -19.92 -19.22 14.40
C ALA A 216 -19.97 -20.58 15.11
N PRO A 217 -20.08 -20.65 16.46
CA PRO A 217 -20.34 -21.92 17.13
C PRO A 217 -21.76 -22.38 16.75
N ALA A 218 -21.87 -23.64 16.33
CA ALA A 218 -23.16 -24.31 16.21
C ALA A 218 -23.82 -24.34 17.60
N ALA A 219 -24.96 -23.67 17.72
CA ALA A 219 -25.84 -23.75 18.88
C ALA A 219 -26.69 -25.03 18.82
#